data_AF-S4P8B8-F1
#
_entry.id   AF-S4P8B8-F1
#
_cell.length_a   1.000
_cell.length_b   1.000
_cell.length_c   1.000
_cell.angle_alpha   90.00
_cell.angle_beta   90.00
_cell.angle_gamma   90.00
#
_symmetry.space_group_name_H-M   'P 1'
#
loop_
_entity.id
_entity.type
_entity.pdbx_description
1 polymer ?
#
loop_
_entity_poly.entity_id
_entity_poly.type
_entity_poly.pdbx_seq_one_letter_code
_entity_poly.pdbx_strand_id
1 'polypeptide(L)'
;AAVADKLDNGRGILRRRFYRQHCTAEHGSYTKNLSSICDDLNRVFILDNSPGAYRDFPDNAIPIKSWFSDPLDVALLNLLPVLDALRFTHDVRSVLSRNLHLHRLW
;
A
#
# COMPACT_ATOMS: atom_id res chain seq x y z
N ALA A 1 7.76 12.15 -11.84
CA ALA A 1 7.31 11.23 -12.90
C ALA A 1 8.43 10.26 -13.31
N ALA A 2 9.66 10.75 -13.60
CA ALA A 2 10.77 9.96 -14.15
C ALA A 2 11.02 8.55 -13.53
N VAL A 3 10.96 8.40 -12.21
CA VAL A 3 11.19 7.09 -11.56
C VAL A 3 10.04 6.12 -11.83
N ALA A 4 8.79 6.57 -11.70
CA ALA A 4 7.61 5.73 -11.93
C ALA A 4 7.54 5.27 -13.40
N ASP A 5 7.90 6.15 -14.35
CA ASP A 5 7.98 5.81 -15.77
C ASP A 5 9.04 4.73 -16.04
N LYS A 6 10.22 4.85 -15.42
CA LYS A 6 11.29 3.85 -15.54
C LYS A 6 10.90 2.50 -14.96
N LEU A 7 10.17 2.48 -13.84
CA LEU A 7 9.69 1.25 -13.22
C LEU A 7 8.56 0.59 -14.02
N ASP A 8 7.64 1.38 -14.56
CA ASP A 8 6.56 0.87 -15.42
C ASP A 8 7.10 0.36 -16.76
N ASN A 9 8.19 0.96 -17.27
CA ASN A 9 8.91 0.55 -18.48
C ASN A 9 7.99 0.33 -19.69
N GLY A 10 6.98 1.20 -19.86
CA GLY A 10 5.99 1.13 -20.94
C GLY A 10 5.01 -0.03 -20.84
N ARG A 11 4.98 -0.77 -19.73
CA ARG A 11 4.08 -1.93 -19.54
C ARG A 11 2.63 -1.52 -19.22
N GLY A 12 2.39 -0.27 -18.82
CA GLY A 12 1.04 0.20 -18.50
C GLY A 12 0.45 -0.46 -17.24
N ILE A 13 1.30 -0.91 -16.32
CA ILE A 13 0.87 -1.47 -15.03
C ILE A 13 0.33 -0.35 -14.14
N LEU A 14 1.02 0.79 -14.09
CA LEU A 14 0.64 1.96 -13.30
C LEU A 14 -0.40 2.82 -14.04
N ARG A 15 -1.68 2.41 -14.00
CA ARG A 15 -2.79 3.05 -14.73
C ARG A 15 -3.13 4.47 -14.27
N ARG A 16 -2.96 4.77 -12.99
CA ARG A 16 -3.22 6.09 -12.38
C ARG A 16 -2.04 6.46 -11.50
N ARG A 17 -1.73 7.76 -11.41
CA ARG A 17 -0.56 8.26 -10.67
C ARG A 17 -0.96 9.41 -9.77
N PHE A 18 -0.74 9.22 -8.47
CA PHE A 18 -0.97 10.21 -7.44
C PHE A 18 0.36 10.61 -6.83
N TYR A 19 0.46 11.86 -6.43
CA TYR A 19 1.67 12.51 -5.92
C TYR A 19 1.35 13.34 -4.69
N ARG A 20 2.36 14.00 -4.11
CA ARG A 20 2.26 14.76 -2.85
C ARG A 20 1.09 15.75 -2.81
N GLN A 21 0.78 16.44 -3.91
CA GLN A 21 -0.34 17.37 -3.98
C GLN A 21 -1.74 16.73 -3.86
N HIS A 22 -1.84 15.41 -3.94
CA HIS A 22 -3.09 14.66 -3.75
C HIS A 22 -3.20 14.06 -2.34
N CYS A 23 -2.19 14.25 -1.49
CA CYS A 23 -2.24 13.79 -0.11
C CYS A 23 -2.90 14.85 0.78
N THR A 24 -3.54 14.42 1.86
CA THR A 24 -4.00 15.30 2.93
C THR A 24 -2.80 15.68 3.80
N ALA A 25 -2.50 16.97 3.92
CA ALA A 25 -1.40 17.46 4.74
C ALA A 25 -1.91 17.84 6.14
N GLU A 26 -1.41 17.17 7.17
CA GLU A 26 -1.79 17.43 8.56
C GLU A 26 -0.58 17.31 9.49
N HIS A 27 -0.37 18.34 10.32
CA HIS A 27 0.66 18.36 11.36
C HIS A 27 2.07 17.98 10.86
N GLY A 28 2.44 18.43 9.66
CA GLY A 28 3.74 18.12 9.05
C GLY A 28 3.86 16.70 8.46
N SER A 29 2.76 15.94 8.43
CA SER A 29 2.67 14.61 7.83
C SER A 29 1.72 14.61 6.63
N TYR A 30 1.85 13.59 5.76
CA TYR A 30 0.98 13.39 4.61
C TYR A 30 0.23 12.07 4.76
N THR A 31 -1.10 12.13 4.77
CA THR A 31 -1.96 10.95 4.74
C THR A 31 -2.51 10.74 3.33
N LYS A 32 -2.61 9.49 2.91
CA LYS A 32 -3.14 9.09 1.61
C LYS A 32 -4.59 8.65 1.78
N ASN A 33 -5.50 9.49 1.31
CA ASN A 33 -6.93 9.21 1.43
C ASN A 33 -7.41 8.19 0.37
N LEU A 34 -7.68 6.96 0.78
CA LEU A 34 -8.12 5.89 -0.14
C LEU A 34 -9.51 6.13 -0.73
N SER A 35 -10.40 6.84 -0.02
CA SER A 35 -11.74 7.14 -0.54
C SER A 35 -11.70 8.10 -1.74
N SER A 36 -10.62 8.85 -1.93
CA SER A 36 -10.40 9.66 -3.13
C SER A 36 -9.96 8.85 -4.36
N ILE A 37 -9.58 7.58 -4.17
CA ILE A 37 -9.03 6.70 -5.21
C ILE A 37 -10.04 5.64 -5.63
N CYS A 38 -10.82 5.11 -4.67
CA CYS A 38 -11.82 4.07 -4.85
C CYS A 38 -12.98 4.26 -3.86
N ASP A 39 -14.20 4.34 -4.37
CA ASP A 39 -15.41 4.50 -3.54
C ASP A 39 -15.69 3.26 -2.67
N ASP A 40 -15.33 2.07 -3.18
CA ASP A 40 -15.52 0.80 -2.47
C ASP A 40 -14.25 0.39 -1.73
N LEU A 41 -14.19 0.72 -0.43
CA LEU A 41 -13.07 0.38 0.45
C LEU A 41 -12.87 -1.13 0.64
N ASN A 42 -13.83 -1.98 0.26
CA ASN A 42 -13.67 -3.43 0.31
C ASN A 42 -12.69 -3.93 -0.76
N ARG A 43 -12.40 -3.12 -1.77
CA ARG A 43 -11.67 -3.53 -2.99
C ARG A 43 -10.35 -2.80 -3.20
N VAL A 44 -9.89 -2.04 -2.20
CA VAL A 44 -8.64 -1.29 -2.25
C VAL A 44 -7.81 -1.56 -1.00
N PHE A 45 -6.52 -1.72 -1.18
CA PHE A 45 -5.55 -1.76 -0.09
C PHE A 45 -4.38 -0.82 -0.42
N ILE A 46 -3.61 -0.48 0.60
CA ILE A 46 -2.39 0.32 0.48
C ILE A 46 -1.19 -0.44 1.01
N LEU A 47 -0.11 -0.47 0.24
CA LEU A 47 1.19 -0.99 0.66
C LEU A 47 2.10 0.22 0.93
N ASP A 48 2.53 0.41 2.17
CA ASP A 48 3.37 1.55 2.55
C ASP A 48 4.29 1.22 3.72
N ASN A 49 5.46 1.82 3.73
CA ASN A 49 6.45 1.67 4.79
C ASN A 49 6.29 2.71 5.92
N SER A 50 5.39 3.68 5.77
CA SER A 50 5.14 4.74 6.74
C SER A 50 3.73 4.63 7.33
N PRO A 51 3.57 4.26 8.62
CA PRO A 51 2.26 4.19 9.28
C PRO A 51 1.42 5.46 9.16
N GLY A 52 2.05 6.63 9.18
CA GLY A 52 1.36 7.91 8.99
C GLY A 52 0.67 8.05 7.63
N ALA A 53 1.14 7.36 6.58
CA ALA A 53 0.58 7.47 5.24
C ALA A 53 -0.81 6.82 5.11
N TYR A 54 -1.10 5.81 5.94
CA TYR A 54 -2.39 5.09 5.97
C TYR A 54 -3.11 5.23 7.30
N ARG A 55 -2.81 6.29 8.07
CA ARG A 55 -3.37 6.53 9.42
C ARG A 55 -4.90 6.38 9.46
N ASP A 56 -5.59 6.87 8.44
CA ASP A 56 -7.05 6.86 8.37
C ASP A 56 -7.63 5.55 7.81
N PHE A 57 -6.77 4.65 7.30
CA PHE A 57 -7.14 3.39 6.65
C PHE A 57 -6.30 2.20 7.14
N PRO A 58 -6.16 1.98 8.47
CA PRO A 58 -5.27 0.95 9.00
C PRO A 58 -5.69 -0.47 8.59
N ASP A 59 -6.99 -0.75 8.47
CA ASP A 59 -7.51 -2.07 8.09
C ASP A 59 -7.31 -2.40 6.60
N ASN A 60 -7.06 -1.37 5.78
CA ASN A 60 -6.74 -1.51 4.36
C ASN A 60 -5.23 -1.51 4.12
N ALA A 61 -4.40 -1.44 5.15
CA ALA A 61 -2.97 -1.31 5.02
C ALA A 61 -2.23 -2.66 5.06
N ILE A 62 -1.21 -2.77 4.22
CA ILE A 62 -0.15 -3.76 4.34
C ILE A 62 1.12 -2.97 4.69
N PRO A 63 1.58 -3.03 5.95
CA PRO A 63 2.87 -2.45 6.31
C PRO A 63 4.01 -3.20 5.61
N ILE A 64 5.00 -2.48 5.08
CA ILE A 64 6.20 -3.08 4.49
C ILE A 64 7.47 -2.43 5.01
N LYS A 65 8.57 -3.18 5.07
CA LYS A 65 9.87 -2.64 5.51
C LYS A 65 10.35 -1.55 4.55
N SER A 66 10.96 -0.51 5.11
CA SER A 66 11.78 0.40 4.32
C SER A 66 12.94 -0.36 3.68
N TRP A 67 13.19 -0.12 2.40
CA TRP A 67 14.28 -0.74 1.66
C TRP A 67 15.47 0.22 1.54
N PHE A 68 16.67 -0.28 1.81
CA PHE A 68 17.92 0.49 1.80
C PHE A 68 19.02 -0.23 1.01
N SER A 69 18.75 -0.55 -0.26
CA SER A 69 19.73 -1.16 -1.18
C SER A 69 20.20 -2.57 -0.83
N ASP A 70 19.48 -3.30 0.02
CA ASP A 70 19.80 -4.70 0.31
C ASP A 70 19.49 -5.58 -0.92
N PRO A 71 20.50 -6.24 -1.51
CA PRO A 71 20.31 -7.12 -2.67
C PRO A 71 19.64 -8.45 -2.31
N LEU A 72 19.55 -8.80 -1.03
CA LEU A 72 18.89 -10.02 -0.53
C LEU A 72 17.45 -9.75 -0.08
N ASP A 73 16.95 -8.52 -0.19
CA ASP A 73 15.58 -8.20 0.17
C ASP A 73 14.59 -8.94 -0.73
N VAL A 74 13.67 -9.66 -0.09
CA VAL A 74 12.59 -10.41 -0.73
C VAL A 74 11.21 -9.96 -0.22
N ALA A 75 11.10 -8.77 0.38
CA ALA A 75 9.88 -8.32 1.05
C ALA A 75 8.68 -8.27 0.09
N LEU A 76 8.87 -7.80 -1.15
CA LEU A 76 7.81 -7.78 -2.17
C LEU A 76 7.41 -9.19 -2.62
N LEU A 77 8.36 -10.14 -2.71
CA LEU A 77 8.05 -11.53 -3.07
C LEU A 77 7.24 -12.22 -1.98
N ASN A 78 7.53 -11.92 -0.72
CA ASN A 78 6.79 -12.46 0.43
C ASN A 78 5.33 -11.99 0.48
N LEU A 79 4.95 -10.95 -0.27
CA LEU A 79 3.56 -10.51 -0.38
C LEU A 79 2.72 -11.39 -1.30
N LEU A 80 3.34 -12.17 -2.20
CA LEU A 80 2.62 -12.94 -3.23
C LEU A 80 1.49 -13.84 -2.66
N PRO A 81 1.70 -14.60 -1.56
CA PRO A 81 0.63 -15.44 -1.02
C PRO A 81 -0.58 -14.63 -0.52
N VAL A 82 -0.34 -13.48 0.12
CA VAL A 82 -1.43 -12.60 0.58
C VAL A 82 -2.14 -11.97 -0.61
N LEU A 83 -1.39 -11.49 -1.61
CA LEU A 83 -1.98 -10.90 -2.82
C LEU A 83 -2.84 -11.92 -3.59
N ASP A 84 -2.44 -13.19 -3.64
CA ASP A 84 -3.24 -14.25 -4.25
C ASP A 84 -4.52 -14.52 -3.44
N ALA A 85 -4.45 -14.51 -2.10
CA ALA A 85 -5.64 -14.65 -1.25
C ALA A 85 -6.64 -13.51 -1.44
N LEU A 86 -6.16 -12.26 -1.59
CA LEU A 86 -7.01 -11.09 -1.81
C LEU A 86 -7.80 -11.14 -3.13
N ARG A 87 -7.33 -11.91 -4.12
CA ARG A 87 -8.00 -12.03 -5.44
C ARG A 87 -9.42 -12.60 -5.32
N PHE A 88 -9.70 -13.41 -4.31
CA PHE A 88 -10.96 -14.14 -4.16
C PHE A 88 -11.86 -13.57 -3.06
N THR A 89 -11.43 -12.49 -2.39
CA THR A 89 -12.17 -11.92 -1.27
C THR A 89 -13.08 -10.81 -1.72
N HIS A 90 -14.30 -10.78 -1.18
CA HIS A 90 -15.22 -9.65 -1.38
C HIS A 90 -14.74 -8.39 -0.66
N ASP A 91 -14.12 -8.55 0.51
CA ASP A 91 -13.55 -7.48 1.30
C ASP A 91 -12.10 -7.81 1.68
N VAL A 92 -11.15 -7.04 1.15
CA VAL A 92 -9.72 -7.22 1.41
C VAL A 92 -9.39 -7.17 2.90
N ARG A 93 -10.13 -6.38 3.68
CA ARG A 93 -9.91 -6.20 5.13
C ARG A 93 -10.18 -7.50 5.90
N SER A 94 -11.01 -8.40 5.38
CA SER A 94 -11.26 -9.72 5.97
C SER A 94 -10.01 -10.62 6.01
N VAL A 95 -9.07 -10.40 5.08
CA VAL A 95 -7.78 -11.09 5.04
C VAL A 95 -6.72 -10.26 5.75
N LEU A 96 -6.67 -8.96 5.50
CA LEU A 96 -5.63 -8.09 6.08
C LEU A 96 -5.71 -8.02 7.60
N SER A 97 -6.92 -7.98 8.17
CA SER A 97 -7.15 -8.04 9.62
C SER A 97 -6.68 -9.35 10.28
N ARG A 98 -6.33 -10.39 9.51
CA ARG A 98 -5.78 -11.64 10.09
C ARG A 98 -4.28 -11.54 10.37
N ASN A 99 -3.58 -10.56 9.81
CA ASN A 99 -2.15 -10.32 10.00
C ASN A 99 -1.84 -9.42 11.22
N LEU A 100 -2.77 -9.28 12.17
CA LEU A 100 -2.67 -8.41 13.37
C LEU A 100 -1.39 -8.59 14.20
N HIS A 101 -0.71 -9.74 14.14
CA HIS A 101 0.53 -9.98 14.88
C HIS A 101 1.71 -9.13 14.37
N LEU A 102 1.68 -8.67 13.11
CA LEU A 102 2.72 -7.78 12.56
C LEU A 102 2.44 -6.29 12.85
N HIS A 103 1.18 -5.90 13.05
CA HIS A 103 0.82 -4.51 13.35
C HIS A 103 1.25 -4.03 14.75
N ARG A 104 1.57 -4.95 15.68
CA ARG A 104 1.97 -4.59 17.05
C ARG A 104 3.48 -4.39 17.24
N LEU A 105 4.30 -4.69 16.23
CA LEU A 105 5.76 -4.68 16.33
C LEU A 105 6.42 -3.48 15.64
N TRP A 106 5.62 -2.53 15.13
CA TRP A 106 6.06 -1.43 14.27
C TRP A 106 5.41 -0.12 14.69
#